data_AF-A0A1J5HPT0-F1
#
_entry.id   AF-A0A1J5HPT0-F1
#
_cell.length_a   1.000
_cell.length_b   1.000
_cell.length_c   1.000
_cell.angle_alpha   90.00
_cell.angle_beta   90.00
_cell.angle_gamma   90.00
#
_symmetry.space_group_name_H-M   'P 1'
#
loop_
_entity.id
_entity.type
_entity.pdbx_description
1 polymer ?
#
loop_
_entity_poly.entity_id
_entity_poly.type
_entity_poly.pdbx_seq_one_letter_code
_entity_poly.pdbx_strand_id
1 'polypeptide(L)' 'MLVLGVLFELGRVILWIAAVLQFFWLLFAKEKNHPIADFGKDLSDWMARVTLFQTGASEEKPFPFARWGRDG' A
#
# COMPACT_ATOMS: atom_id res chain seq x y z
N MET A 1 -6.87 9.90 12.56
CA MET A 1 -6.43 10.78 11.45
C MET A 1 -4.93 11.00 11.49
N LEU A 2 -4.34 11.70 12.46
CA LEU A 2 -2.89 12.01 12.43
C LEU A 2 -1.96 10.78 12.35
N VAL A 3 -2.24 9.73 13.13
CA VAL A 3 -1.45 8.48 13.07
C VAL A 3 -1.50 7.82 11.68
N LEU A 4 -2.64 7.89 11.00
CA LEU A 4 -2.80 7.34 9.65
C LEU A 4 -2.02 8.17 8.62
N GLY A 5 -1.88 9.48 8.83
CA GLY A 5 -0.99 10.32 8.01
C GLY A 5 0.47 9.92 8.15
N VAL A 6 0.95 9.62 9.37
CA VAL A 6 2.31 9.10 9.59
C VAL A 6 2.49 7.74 8.93
N LEU A 7 1.53 6.84 9.11
CA LEU A 7 1.54 5.53 8.44
C LEU A 7 1.49 5.68 6.91
N PHE A 8 0.78 6.67 6.38
CA PHE A 8 0.68 6.91 4.94
C PHE A 8 2.05 7.25 4.34
N GLU A 9 2.83 8.09 5.02
CA GLU A 9 4.21 8.39 4.61
C GLU A 9 5.11 7.15 4.70
N LEU A 10 4.95 6.31 5.73
CA LEU A 10 5.63 5.00 5.77
C LEU A 10 5.20 4.09 4.61
N GLY A 11 3.92 4.08 4.26
CA GLY A 11 3.39 3.37 3.09
C GLY A 11 4.05 3.82 1.78
N ARG A 12 4.28 5.13 1.61
CA ARG A 12 5.03 5.67 0.46
C ARG A 12 6.49 5.20 0.44
N VAL A 13 7.17 5.15 1.59
CA VAL A 13 8.54 4.60 1.67
C VAL A 13 8.54 3.12 1.29
N ILE A 14 7.59 2.35 1.80
CA ILE A 14 7.44 0.93 1.46
C ILE A 14 7.16 0.73 -0.03
N LEU A 15 6.33 1.59 -0.65
CA LEU A 15 6.11 1.58 -2.10
C LEU A 15 7.42 1.77 -2.88
N TRP A 16 8.25 2.74 -2.48
CA TRP A 16 9.55 2.95 -3.12
C TRP A 16 10.46 1.72 -3.00
N ILE A 17 10.51 1.11 -1.81
CA ILE A 17 11.28 -0.13 -1.59
C ILE A 17 10.76 -1.25 -2.49
N ALA A 18 9.44 -1.48 -2.51
CA ALA A 18 8.80 -2.50 -3.35
C ALA A 18 9.08 -2.26 -4.85
N ALA A 19 9.03 -1.01 -5.31
CA ALA A 19 9.32 -0.65 -6.69
C ALA A 19 10.79 -0.93 -7.06
N VAL A 20 11.74 -0.59 -6.18
CA VAL A 20 13.17 -0.88 -6.39
C VAL A 20 13.41 -2.40 -6.44
N LEU A 21 12.81 -3.16 -5.51
CA LEU A 21 12.92 -4.62 -5.51
C LEU A 21 12.31 -5.24 -6.77
N GLN A 22 11.12 -4.79 -7.18
CA GLN A 22 10.47 -5.25 -8.41
C GLN A 22 11.32 -4.93 -9.65
N PHE A 23 11.91 -3.74 -9.69
CA PHE A 23 12.79 -3.32 -10.79
C PHE A 23 14.00 -4.24 -10.92
N PHE A 24 14.70 -4.52 -9.82
CA PHE A 24 15.82 -5.46 -9.85
C PHE A 24 15.39 -6.89 -10.19
N TRP A 25 14.21 -7.32 -9.73
CA TRP A 25 13.66 -8.63 -10.10
C TRP A 25 13.44 -8.73 -11.61
N LEU A 26 12.82 -7.72 -12.21
CA LEU A 26 12.63 -7.67 -13.66
C LEU A 26 13.97 -7.65 -14.41
N LEU A 27 14.97 -6.94 -13.90
CA LEU A 27 16.30 -6.82 -14.52
C LEU A 27 17.04 -8.16 -14.57
N PHE A 28 17.00 -8.94 -13.49
CA PHE A 28 17.78 -10.18 -13.37
C PHE A 28 16.98 -11.44 -13.71
N ALA A 29 15.74 -11.57 -13.21
CA ALA A 29 14.90 -12.74 -13.43
C ALA A 29 14.13 -12.69 -14.75
N LYS A 30 14.02 -11.50 -15.39
CA LYS A 30 13.25 -11.27 -16.62
C LYS A 30 11.76 -11.62 -16.52
N GLU A 31 11.25 -11.71 -15.31
CA GLU A 31 9.84 -11.90 -15.00
C GLU A 31 9.45 -10.99 -13.84
N LYS A 32 8.15 -10.90 -13.55
CA LYS A 32 7.64 -10.12 -12.42
C LYS A 32 7.66 -10.95 -11.15
N ASN A 33 8.02 -10.34 -10.01
CA ASN A 33 7.79 -10.96 -8.71
C ASN A 33 6.30 -10.81 -8.35
N HIS A 34 5.56 -11.91 -8.40
CA HIS A 34 4.12 -11.93 -8.11
C HIS A 34 3.79 -11.48 -6.68
N PRO A 35 4.47 -11.96 -5.63
CA PRO A 35 4.27 -11.47 -4.27
C PRO A 35 4.39 -9.95 -4.11
N ILE A 36 5.42 -9.32 -4.70
CA ILE A 36 5.59 -7.86 -4.64
C ILE A 36 4.45 -7.15 -5.36
N ALA A 37 4.04 -7.67 -6.53
CA ALA A 37 2.95 -7.10 -7.30
C ALA A 37 1.59 -7.20 -6.57
N ASP A 38 1.32 -8.34 -5.91
CA ASP A 38 0.09 -8.54 -5.14
C ASP A 38 0.06 -7.69 -3.88
N PHE A 39 1.19 -7.58 -3.16
CA PHE A 39 1.33 -6.63 -2.06
C PHE A 39 1.09 -5.18 -2.51
N GLY A 40 1.59 -4.79 -3.69
CA GLY A 40 1.36 -3.47 -4.27
C GLY A 40 -0.13 -3.16 -4.48
N LYS A 41 -0.96 -4.15 -4.84
CA LYS A 41 -2.41 -3.98 -4.95
C LYS A 41 -3.03 -3.64 -3.60
N ASP A 42 -2.72 -4.42 -2.57
CA ASP A 42 -3.24 -4.19 -1.22
C ASP A 42 -2.78 -2.84 -0.65
N LEU A 43 -1.51 -2.47 -0.87
CA LEU A 43 -0.97 -1.18 -0.46
C LEU A 43 -1.69 -0.01 -1.14
N SER A 44 -1.94 -0.10 -2.45
CA SER A 44 -2.62 0.96 -3.20
C SER A 44 -4.06 1.19 -2.71
N ASP A 45 -4.75 0.09 -2.41
CA ASP A 45 -6.12 0.07 -1.91
C ASP A 45 -6.21 0.62 -0.48
N TRP A 46 -5.24 0.27 0.38
CA TRP A 46 -5.11 0.86 1.70
C TRP A 46 -4.82 2.36 1.65
N MET A 47 -3.89 2.81 0.79
CA MET A 47 -3.58 4.24 0.62
C MET A 47 -4.80 5.04 0.16
N ALA A 48 -5.62 4.47 -0.74
CA ALA A 48 -6.88 5.09 -1.15
C ALA A 48 -7.85 5.25 0.02
N ARG A 49 -8.06 4.20 0.84
CA ARG A 49 -8.91 4.29 2.04
C ARG A 49 -8.41 5.31 3.06
N VAL A 50 -7.10 5.34 3.32
CA VAL A 50 -6.50 6.35 4.20
C VAL A 50 -6.78 7.75 3.67
N THR A 51 -6.62 7.99 2.37
CA THR A 51 -6.90 9.28 1.76
C THR A 51 -8.34 9.71 1.97
N LEU A 52 -9.31 8.82 1.68
CA LEU A 52 -10.74 9.10 1.88
C LEU A 52 -11.08 9.39 3.35
N PHE A 53 -10.54 8.61 4.27
CA PHE A 53 -10.73 8.84 5.71
C PHE A 53 -10.12 10.17 6.16
N GLN A 54 -8.92 10.50 5.67
CA GLN A 54 -8.20 11.70 6.07
C GLN A 54 -8.86 12.99 5.55
N THR A 55 -9.49 12.94 4.38
CA THR A 55 -10.21 14.07 3.80
C THR A 55 -11.67 14.16 4.25
N GLY A 56 -12.14 13.24 5.10
CA GLY A 56 -13.52 13.18 5.57
C GLY A 56 -14.53 12.70 4.51
N ALA A 57 -14.05 12.16 3.39
CA ALA A 57 -14.90 11.55 2.36
C ALA A 57 -15.42 10.15 2.76
N SER A 58 -14.85 9.54 3.80
CA SER A 58 -15.33 8.30 4.41
C SER A 58 -15.11 8.31 5.93
N GLU A 59 -16.02 7.67 6.67
CA GLU A 59 -15.89 7.44 8.12
C GLU A 59 -15.27 6.07 8.44
N GLU A 60 -15.07 5.21 7.44
CA GLU A 60 -14.48 3.89 7.59
C GLU A 60 -12.98 4.00 7.91
N LYS A 61 -12.58 3.43 9.05
CA LYS A 61 -11.19 3.46 9.49
C LYS A 61 -10.38 2.37 8.77
N PRO A 62 -9.28 2.69 8.09
CA PRO A 62 -8.41 1.70 7.46
C PRO A 62 -7.58 0.92 8.50
N PHE A 63 -6.84 -0.09 8.03
CA PHE A 63 -5.79 -0.75 8.83
C PHE A 63 -4.88 0.30 9.51
N PRO A 64 -4.53 0.12 10.81
CA PRO A 64 -4.64 -1.11 11.62
C PRO A 64 -5.98 -1.31 12.34
N PHE A 65 -6.97 -0.44 12.12
CA PHE A 65 -8.27 -0.53 12.80
C PHE A 65 -9.27 -1.43 12.06
N ALA A 66 -8.98 -1.75 10.81
CA ALA A 66 -9.70 -2.71 9.98
C ALA A 66 -8.71 -3.68 9.32
N ARG A 67 -9.25 -4.65 8.58
CA ARG A 67 -8.47 -5.69 7.91
C ARG A 67 -7.51 -5.10 6.87
N TRP A 68 -6.36 -5.74 6.71
CA TRP A 68 -5.43 -5.46 5.61
C TRP A 68 -5.85 -6.19 4.33
N GLY A 69 -5.63 -5.54 3.19
CA GLY A 69 -5.93 -6.08 1.87
C GLY A 69 -7.42 -6.01 1.51
N ARG A 70 -7.72 -6.27 0.24
CA ARG A 70 -9.09 -6.25 -0.29
C ARG A 70 -9.92 -7.41 0.26
N ASP A 71 -11.22 -7.19 0.49
CA ASP A 71 -12.20 -8.27 0.58
C ASP A 71 -12.22 -8.94 -0.80
N GLY A 72 -11.84 -10.22 -0.82
CA GLY A 72 -11.62 -11.01 -2.03
C GLY A 72 -12.89 -11.22 -2.84
#